data_AF-A0A840NJZ9-F1
#
_entry.id   AF-A0A840NJZ9-F1
#
_cell.length_a   1.000
_cell.length_b   1.000
_cell.length_c   1.000
_cell.angle_alpha   90.00
_cell.angle_beta   90.00
_cell.angle_gamma   90.00
#
_symmetry.space_group_name_H-M   'P 1'
#
loop_
_entity.id
_entity.type
_entity.pdbx_description
1 polymer ?
#
loop_
_entity_poly.entity_id
_entity_poly.type
_entity_poly.pdbx_seq_one_letter_code
_entity_poly.pdbx_strand_id
1 'polypeptide(L)'
;MHARHRTTGPSERTDRTAKAPAADAGPTVQQMLAWHGRVGNAAVASWVEQRRRGDLPSAGSSRSPEDRCVQRYVKVNTNVHSDDPARRLGNLPLKTAADLMAEVRTAVQESGDSTLQEEFAKNEAAIADQADKWVKDSAIGGGADENHKFGRKNQWRTYRDYEEAGRALVGWVLQKPGRREEKRYARAIVTDPQVSADVDSVLRRVEGWIASAAKDEERPRDLDKILDQLTTGLGEGQGGEKQHFGPYQRHFDAKEPRHHTRFRGDFRSVLRNPERFSVRDKMVCLHDIYEYFRETPEGRGEPDTEGRGLLAEPTGDRIASTTSMHSDGTPASRGEDKGTFAGTVRAEKAPSTLMAREHRIPVVAGQSYTTARLLSLSELAGATKQERNSVALGIFAFWRIDYDHTVRLAAHTLHEVLDIAMNFGVDYNLKAPQRGSLRYPAILAQRVRYTTAKLAAQVDPLENAIAAMKNDRASRFARSLGGSGRTAAQLRDILMSFRAELAKCEKTEHAAAAPAYATALGSALELYTTLCSEVKAKRITDTVTRDDREAVEARRTA
;
A
#
# COMPACT_ATOMS: atom_id res chain seq x y z
N MET A 1 22.47 57.71 37.01
CA MET A 1 23.20 56.55 36.45
C MET A 1 22.57 56.21 35.11
N HIS A 2 23.17 56.70 34.04
CA HIS A 2 22.57 56.81 32.71
C HIS A 2 23.04 55.72 31.76
N ALA A 3 22.09 55.34 30.89
CA ALA A 3 22.19 54.58 29.65
C ALA A 3 23.46 54.79 28.82
N ARG A 4 23.87 53.74 28.08
CA ARG A 4 24.45 53.90 26.74
C ARG A 4 23.99 52.80 25.78
N HIS A 5 23.44 53.31 24.67
CA HIS A 5 23.14 52.67 23.41
C HIS A 5 24.35 51.95 22.78
N ARG A 6 24.07 50.89 22.00
CA ARG A 6 24.83 50.59 20.79
C ARG A 6 23.89 50.53 19.58
N THR A 7 24.21 51.43 18.66
CA THR A 7 23.68 51.60 17.32
C THR A 7 24.33 50.59 16.38
N THR A 8 23.54 49.98 15.49
CA THR A 8 24.02 49.48 14.20
C THR A 8 23.11 50.05 13.11
N GLY A 9 23.71 50.78 12.19
CA GLY A 9 23.05 51.42 11.06
C GLY A 9 22.89 50.46 9.86
N PRO A 10 22.16 50.90 8.82
CA PRO A 10 21.66 50.06 7.74
C PRO A 10 22.59 50.06 6.53
N SER A 11 22.73 48.92 5.83
CA SER A 11 23.32 48.87 4.48
C SER A 11 22.22 48.76 3.42
N GLU A 12 22.07 49.88 2.72
CA GLU A 12 21.64 50.11 1.34
C GLU A 12 20.95 48.98 0.53
N ARG A 13 19.71 49.30 0.17
CA ARG A 13 18.97 48.81 -1.01
C ARG A 13 19.73 49.10 -2.30
N THR A 14 19.77 48.11 -3.20
CA THR A 14 19.78 48.37 -4.64
C THR A 14 18.48 47.85 -5.25
N ASP A 15 17.68 48.78 -5.76
CA ASP A 15 16.48 48.52 -6.55
C ASP A 15 16.86 47.91 -7.91
N ARG A 16 16.34 46.72 -8.20
CA ARG A 16 16.13 46.22 -9.57
C ARG A 16 14.73 45.65 -9.67
N THR A 17 13.81 46.48 -10.14
CA THR A 17 12.44 46.13 -10.51
C THR A 17 12.44 45.39 -11.85
N ALA A 18 12.53 44.06 -11.80
CA ALA A 18 12.12 43.21 -12.91
C ALA A 18 10.60 42.95 -12.79
N LYS A 19 9.85 43.43 -13.78
CA LYS A 19 8.39 43.25 -13.89
C LYS A 19 8.12 41.78 -14.23
N ALA A 20 7.63 41.01 -13.28
CA ALA A 20 7.19 39.63 -13.50
C ALA A 20 5.91 39.59 -14.37
N PRO A 21 5.78 38.63 -15.30
CA PRO A 21 4.54 38.46 -16.05
C PRO A 21 3.41 38.03 -15.10
N ALA A 22 2.21 38.53 -15.37
CA ALA A 22 1.01 38.20 -14.62
C ALA A 22 0.83 36.67 -14.56
N ALA A 23 0.77 36.13 -13.34
CA ALA A 23 0.42 34.75 -13.11
C ALA A 23 -1.03 34.55 -13.59
N ASP A 24 -1.22 33.57 -14.49
CA ASP A 24 -2.53 33.09 -14.87
C ASP A 24 -3.34 32.79 -13.59
N ALA A 25 -4.48 33.46 -13.46
CA ALA A 25 -5.42 33.20 -12.39
C ALA A 25 -5.88 31.74 -12.52
N GLY A 26 -5.40 30.90 -11.61
CA GLY A 26 -5.81 29.50 -11.52
C GLY A 26 -7.33 29.37 -11.37
N PRO A 27 -7.88 28.18 -11.67
CA PRO A 27 -9.32 27.95 -11.66
C PRO A 27 -9.94 28.30 -10.31
N THR A 28 -11.12 28.90 -10.33
CA THR A 28 -11.82 29.33 -9.12
C THR A 28 -12.23 28.13 -8.27
N VAL A 29 -12.41 28.34 -6.95
CA VAL A 29 -12.86 27.30 -6.02
C VAL A 29 -14.16 26.62 -6.50
N GLN A 30 -15.07 27.34 -7.17
CA GLN A 30 -16.26 26.77 -7.81
C GLN A 30 -15.95 25.88 -9.03
N GLN A 31 -14.95 26.22 -9.83
CA GLN A 31 -14.46 25.35 -10.93
C GLN A 31 -13.75 24.10 -10.39
N MET A 32 -13.06 24.21 -9.25
CA MET A 32 -12.45 23.07 -8.56
C MET A 32 -13.53 22.13 -7.98
N LEU A 33 -14.58 22.67 -7.35
CA LEU A 33 -15.72 21.89 -6.81
C LEU A 33 -16.53 21.19 -7.92
N ALA A 34 -16.80 21.88 -9.04
CA ALA A 34 -17.49 21.30 -10.20
C ALA A 34 -16.66 20.24 -10.96
N TRP A 35 -15.35 20.17 -10.72
CA TRP A 35 -14.44 19.18 -11.31
C TRP A 35 -14.19 17.98 -10.37
N HIS A 36 -14.15 18.20 -9.05
CA HIS A 36 -14.04 17.12 -8.04
C HIS A 36 -15.27 16.20 -8.06
N GLY A 37 -16.46 16.76 -8.32
CA GLY A 37 -17.68 15.98 -8.58
C GLY A 37 -17.68 15.20 -9.90
N ARG A 38 -16.68 15.30 -10.79
CA ARG A 38 -16.67 14.58 -12.08
C ARG A 38 -15.71 13.39 -12.12
N VAL A 39 -14.61 13.40 -11.37
CA VAL A 39 -13.52 12.41 -11.54
C VAL A 39 -13.74 11.14 -10.71
N GLY A 40 -14.14 11.25 -9.44
CA GLY A 40 -14.63 10.11 -8.65
C GLY A 40 -15.96 9.55 -9.18
N ASN A 41 -16.68 10.36 -9.97
CA ASN A 41 -17.91 9.98 -10.66
C ASN A 41 -17.64 9.30 -12.01
N ALA A 42 -16.51 9.48 -12.69
CA ALA A 42 -16.30 8.92 -14.03
C ALA A 42 -16.14 7.38 -14.04
N ALA A 43 -15.41 6.79 -13.08
CA ALA A 43 -15.24 5.34 -13.01
C ALA A 43 -16.53 4.61 -12.58
N VAL A 44 -17.28 5.22 -11.65
CA VAL A 44 -18.57 4.69 -11.15
C VAL A 44 -19.70 4.94 -12.17
N ALA A 45 -19.77 6.13 -12.77
CA ALA A 45 -20.75 6.45 -13.82
C ALA A 45 -20.47 5.64 -15.10
N SER A 46 -19.20 5.42 -15.48
CA SER A 46 -18.85 4.50 -16.58
C SER A 46 -19.31 3.06 -16.29
N TRP A 47 -19.18 2.60 -15.04
CA TRP A 47 -19.70 1.30 -14.62
C TRP A 47 -21.24 1.23 -14.63
N VAL A 48 -21.94 2.27 -14.14
CA VAL A 48 -23.41 2.37 -14.17
C VAL A 48 -23.92 2.46 -15.62
N GLU A 49 -23.25 3.24 -16.47
CA GLU A 49 -23.60 3.43 -17.88
C GLU A 49 -23.36 2.15 -18.70
N GLN A 50 -22.27 1.41 -18.44
CA GLN A 50 -22.04 0.07 -19.01
C GLN A 50 -23.13 -0.94 -18.59
N ARG A 51 -23.61 -0.85 -17.35
CA ARG A 51 -24.71 -1.68 -16.85
C ARG A 51 -26.05 -1.31 -17.50
N ARG A 52 -26.27 -0.02 -17.77
CA ARG A 52 -27.46 0.51 -18.43
C ARG A 52 -27.52 0.15 -19.92
N ARG A 53 -26.36 0.01 -20.58
CA ARG A 53 -26.23 -0.40 -21.99
C ARG A 53 -26.34 -1.90 -22.25
N GLY A 54 -26.38 -2.74 -21.21
CA GLY A 54 -26.40 -4.20 -21.37
C GLY A 54 -25.05 -4.80 -21.82
N ASP A 55 -23.97 -4.01 -21.81
CA ASP A 55 -22.61 -4.46 -22.14
C ASP A 55 -21.99 -5.33 -21.02
N LEU A 56 -22.67 -5.45 -19.89
CA LEU A 56 -22.35 -6.40 -18.83
C LEU A 56 -23.26 -7.63 -18.97
N PRO A 57 -22.70 -8.86 -18.91
CA PRO A 57 -23.52 -10.07 -18.92
C PRO A 57 -24.57 -9.99 -17.81
N SER A 58 -25.83 -10.25 -18.15
CA SER A 58 -26.90 -10.37 -17.17
C SER A 58 -26.51 -11.42 -16.14
N ALA A 59 -26.71 -11.12 -14.85
CA ALA A 59 -26.43 -12.03 -13.73
C ALA A 59 -27.29 -13.32 -13.69
N GLY A 60 -27.96 -13.67 -14.79
CA GLY A 60 -28.88 -14.79 -14.93
C GLY A 60 -28.37 -15.98 -15.77
N SER A 61 -27.18 -15.92 -16.38
CA SER A 61 -26.65 -17.13 -17.04
C SER A 61 -26.02 -18.03 -15.98
N SER A 62 -26.60 -19.20 -15.77
CA SER A 62 -26.03 -20.33 -15.03
C SER A 62 -24.76 -20.85 -15.73
N ARG A 63 -23.71 -20.04 -15.77
CA ARG A 63 -22.38 -20.48 -16.18
C ARG A 63 -21.86 -21.41 -15.09
N SER A 64 -21.30 -22.54 -15.49
CA SER A 64 -20.70 -23.49 -14.55
C SER A 64 -19.66 -22.75 -13.69
N PRO A 65 -19.37 -23.18 -12.46
CA PRO A 65 -18.27 -22.63 -11.66
C PRO A 65 -16.92 -22.61 -12.40
N GLU A 66 -16.76 -23.42 -13.44
CA GLU A 66 -15.59 -23.51 -14.31
C GLU A 66 -15.54 -22.41 -15.40
N ASP A 67 -16.68 -21.82 -15.77
CA ASP A 67 -16.81 -20.73 -16.76
C ASP A 67 -16.49 -19.32 -16.20
N ARG A 68 -16.04 -19.23 -14.95
CA ARG A 68 -15.69 -17.96 -14.30
C ARG A 68 -14.22 -17.63 -14.48
N CYS A 69 -13.79 -17.62 -15.74
CA CYS A 69 -12.46 -17.18 -16.11
C CYS A 69 -12.23 -15.75 -15.60
N VAL A 70 -11.00 -15.50 -15.15
CA VAL A 70 -10.68 -14.32 -14.38
C VAL A 70 -10.00 -13.33 -15.28
N GLN A 71 -10.77 -12.32 -15.63
CA GLN A 71 -10.41 -11.29 -16.58
C GLN A 71 -9.03 -10.65 -16.31
N ARG A 72 -8.15 -10.75 -17.31
CA ARG A 72 -6.90 -9.98 -17.36
C ARG A 72 -6.78 -9.34 -18.73
N TYR A 73 -6.69 -8.01 -18.74
CA TYR A 73 -6.31 -7.30 -19.94
C TYR A 73 -5.48 -6.06 -19.60
N VAL A 74 -4.62 -5.70 -20.54
CA VAL A 74 -3.85 -4.46 -20.51
C VAL A 74 -4.34 -3.58 -21.63
N LYS A 75 -4.89 -2.42 -21.30
CA LYS A 75 -5.23 -1.37 -22.25
C LYS A 75 -4.09 -0.36 -22.30
N VAL A 76 -3.56 -0.11 -23.48
CA VAL A 76 -2.55 0.94 -23.71
C VAL A 76 -3.04 1.82 -24.83
N ASN A 77 -3.28 3.10 -24.55
CA ASN A 77 -3.95 4.00 -25.47
C ASN A 77 -5.32 3.41 -25.93
N THR A 78 -5.52 3.18 -27.23
CA THR A 78 -6.71 2.54 -27.81
C THR A 78 -6.57 1.03 -27.97
N ASN A 79 -5.38 0.46 -27.74
CA ASN A 79 -5.12 -0.96 -27.93
C ASN A 79 -5.50 -1.77 -26.68
N VAL A 80 -6.03 -2.97 -26.90
CA VAL A 80 -6.38 -3.92 -25.83
C VAL A 80 -5.58 -5.19 -26.04
N HIS A 81 -4.82 -5.57 -25.00
CA HIS A 81 -4.04 -6.80 -24.97
C HIS A 81 -4.72 -7.82 -24.06
N SER A 82 -5.21 -8.92 -24.64
CA SER A 82 -5.83 -10.06 -23.95
C SER A 82 -5.83 -11.26 -24.89
N ASP A 83 -5.76 -12.48 -24.33
CA ASP A 83 -5.99 -13.72 -25.08
C ASP A 83 -7.43 -14.25 -24.96
N ASP A 84 -8.34 -13.52 -24.27
CA ASP A 84 -9.75 -13.89 -24.15
C ASP A 84 -10.57 -13.30 -25.31
N PRO A 85 -11.02 -14.12 -26.29
CA PRO A 85 -11.79 -13.66 -27.44
C PRO A 85 -13.18 -13.13 -27.05
N ALA A 86 -13.74 -13.53 -25.91
CA ALA A 86 -15.06 -13.09 -25.44
C ALA A 86 -15.05 -11.63 -24.94
N ARG A 87 -13.88 -10.98 -24.89
CA ARG A 87 -13.69 -9.65 -24.29
C ARG A 87 -13.18 -8.61 -25.27
N ARG A 88 -13.45 -8.80 -26.56
CA ARG A 88 -13.36 -7.72 -27.55
C ARG A 88 -14.17 -6.50 -27.06
N LEU A 89 -13.48 -5.45 -26.63
CA LEU A 89 -14.08 -4.17 -26.29
C LEU A 89 -14.50 -3.48 -27.60
N GLY A 90 -15.68 -3.82 -28.12
CA GLY A 90 -16.14 -3.42 -29.44
C GLY A 90 -15.36 -4.11 -30.57
N ASN A 91 -15.08 -3.39 -31.65
CA ASN A 91 -14.38 -3.92 -32.83
C ASN A 91 -12.84 -3.82 -32.75
N LEU A 92 -12.28 -3.57 -31.56
CA LEU A 92 -10.83 -3.43 -31.42
C LEU A 92 -10.15 -4.81 -31.58
N PRO A 93 -9.10 -4.91 -32.41
CA PRO A 93 -8.34 -6.14 -32.55
C PRO A 93 -7.66 -6.46 -31.22
N LEU A 94 -7.81 -7.70 -30.75
CA LEU A 94 -7.09 -8.20 -29.58
C LEU A 94 -5.62 -8.38 -29.95
N LYS A 95 -4.74 -7.69 -29.23
CA LYS A 95 -3.30 -7.89 -29.31
C LYS A 95 -2.86 -8.92 -28.27
N THR A 96 -1.83 -9.67 -28.60
CA THR A 96 -1.24 -10.71 -27.73
C THR A 96 -0.27 -10.09 -26.69
N ALA A 97 0.26 -10.94 -25.83
CA ALA A 97 1.33 -10.58 -24.89
C ALA A 97 2.65 -10.29 -25.63
N ALA A 98 2.92 -10.99 -26.73
CA ALA A 98 4.07 -10.75 -27.58
C ALA A 98 3.98 -9.36 -28.24
N ASP A 99 2.79 -8.98 -28.71
CA ASP A 99 2.53 -7.64 -29.24
C ASP A 99 2.74 -6.56 -28.16
N LEU A 100 2.26 -6.79 -26.93
CA LEU A 100 2.51 -5.88 -25.80
C LEU A 100 4.01 -5.71 -25.57
N MET A 101 4.76 -6.80 -25.51
CA MET A 101 6.19 -6.78 -25.24
C MET A 101 7.01 -6.12 -26.35
N ALA A 102 6.64 -6.30 -27.62
CA ALA A 102 7.31 -5.63 -28.74
C ALA A 102 7.16 -4.11 -28.63
N GLU A 103 5.93 -3.62 -28.43
CA GLU A 103 5.64 -2.19 -28.32
C GLU A 103 6.28 -1.57 -27.06
N VAL A 104 6.23 -2.29 -25.93
CA VAL A 104 6.92 -1.86 -24.69
C VAL A 104 8.43 -1.78 -24.88
N ARG A 105 9.05 -2.76 -25.55
CA ARG A 105 10.50 -2.75 -25.78
C ARG A 105 10.91 -1.52 -26.58
N THR A 106 10.22 -1.24 -27.68
CA THR A 106 10.47 -0.04 -28.50
C THR A 106 10.29 1.24 -27.67
N ALA A 107 9.17 1.37 -26.95
CA ALA A 107 8.90 2.57 -26.14
C ALA A 107 9.94 2.79 -25.02
N VAL A 108 10.43 1.72 -24.38
CA VAL A 108 11.50 1.81 -23.37
C VAL A 108 12.83 2.25 -24.01
N GLN A 109 13.19 1.71 -25.17
CA GLN A 109 14.39 2.11 -25.92
C GLN A 109 14.33 3.59 -26.36
N GLU A 110 13.15 4.09 -26.73
CA GLU A 110 12.94 5.47 -27.16
C GLU A 110 12.73 6.47 -26.01
N SER A 111 12.53 6.00 -24.78
CA SER A 111 12.17 6.83 -23.62
C SER A 111 13.20 7.90 -23.22
N GLY A 112 14.47 7.73 -23.62
CA GLY A 112 15.59 8.54 -23.14
C GLY A 112 15.96 8.34 -21.67
N ASP A 113 15.29 7.45 -20.94
CA ASP A 113 15.57 7.11 -19.55
C ASP A 113 16.54 5.93 -19.48
N SER A 114 17.84 6.24 -19.31
CA SER A 114 18.90 5.23 -19.27
C SER A 114 18.71 4.21 -18.15
N THR A 115 18.17 4.63 -16.99
CA THR A 115 17.91 3.73 -15.87
C THR A 115 16.84 2.72 -16.24
N LEU A 116 15.73 3.18 -16.82
CA LEU A 116 14.65 2.29 -17.28
C LEU A 116 15.15 1.31 -18.34
N GLN A 117 15.97 1.77 -19.29
CA GLN A 117 16.55 0.93 -20.34
C GLN A 117 17.46 -0.17 -19.76
N GLU A 118 18.37 0.19 -18.85
CA GLU A 118 19.27 -0.76 -18.18
C GLU A 118 18.49 -1.79 -17.35
N GLU A 119 17.52 -1.33 -16.55
CA GLU A 119 16.70 -2.23 -15.74
C GLU A 119 15.82 -3.14 -16.59
N PHE A 120 15.27 -2.64 -17.70
CA PHE A 120 14.51 -3.45 -18.64
C PHE A 120 15.39 -4.55 -19.25
N ALA A 121 16.54 -4.18 -19.82
CA ALA A 121 17.46 -5.12 -20.46
C ALA A 121 17.94 -6.21 -19.48
N LYS A 122 18.27 -5.82 -18.24
CA LYS A 122 18.70 -6.77 -17.20
C LYS A 122 17.61 -7.76 -16.77
N ASN A 123 16.34 -7.40 -16.92
CA ASN A 123 15.21 -8.18 -16.40
C ASN A 123 14.22 -8.63 -17.49
N GLU A 124 14.60 -8.55 -18.77
CA GLU A 124 13.69 -8.69 -19.91
C GLU A 124 12.87 -9.99 -19.88
N ALA A 125 13.52 -11.13 -19.58
CA ALA A 125 12.82 -12.42 -19.48
C ALA A 125 11.74 -12.42 -18.37
N ALA A 126 12.06 -11.88 -17.19
CA ALA A 126 11.10 -11.80 -16.09
C ALA A 126 9.97 -10.79 -16.37
N ILE A 127 10.25 -9.75 -17.17
CA ILE A 127 9.27 -8.77 -17.65
C ILE A 127 8.33 -9.42 -18.68
N ALA A 128 8.86 -10.18 -19.64
CA ALA A 128 8.07 -10.93 -20.61
C ALA A 128 7.13 -11.92 -19.92
N ASP A 129 7.63 -12.70 -18.96
CA ASP A 129 6.82 -13.59 -18.12
C ASP A 129 5.69 -12.86 -17.38
N GLN A 130 5.94 -11.60 -16.99
CA GLN A 130 4.97 -10.80 -16.27
C GLN A 130 3.92 -10.19 -17.20
N ALA A 131 4.31 -9.77 -18.40
CA ALA A 131 3.40 -9.33 -19.45
C ALA A 131 2.48 -10.48 -19.87
N ASP A 132 3.04 -11.68 -20.04
CA ASP A 132 2.28 -12.91 -20.26
C ASP A 132 1.23 -13.12 -19.16
N LYS A 133 1.59 -12.97 -17.89
CA LYS A 133 0.64 -13.09 -16.77
C LYS A 133 -0.44 -12.00 -16.75
N TRP A 134 -0.17 -10.82 -17.31
CA TRP A 134 -1.14 -9.72 -17.39
C TRP A 134 -2.09 -9.84 -18.58
N VAL A 135 -1.70 -10.56 -19.62
CA VAL A 135 -2.47 -10.69 -20.88
C VAL A 135 -3.15 -12.05 -21.00
N LYS A 136 -2.49 -13.13 -20.55
CA LYS A 136 -3.00 -14.50 -20.66
C LYS A 136 -4.00 -14.84 -19.56
N ASP A 137 -5.26 -14.97 -19.95
CA ASP A 137 -6.37 -15.55 -19.20
C ASP A 137 -6.43 -17.09 -19.47
N SER A 138 -6.14 -17.52 -20.71
CA SER A 138 -6.28 -18.94 -21.14
C SER A 138 -5.25 -19.91 -20.53
N ALA A 139 -4.08 -19.42 -20.11
CA ALA A 139 -2.97 -20.26 -19.62
C ALA A 139 -3.17 -20.79 -18.18
N ILE A 140 -4.35 -20.61 -17.58
CA ILE A 140 -4.59 -20.91 -16.18
C ILE A 140 -5.81 -21.83 -16.15
N GLY A 141 -5.62 -23.15 -16.14
CA GLY A 141 -6.73 -24.07 -16.40
C GLY A 141 -6.59 -25.52 -15.94
N GLY A 142 -5.59 -25.88 -15.14
CA GLY A 142 -5.42 -27.30 -14.74
C GLY A 142 -4.90 -27.58 -13.33
N GLY A 143 -4.53 -26.57 -12.54
CA GLY A 143 -3.98 -26.78 -11.19
C GLY A 143 -4.96 -26.36 -10.11
N ALA A 144 -5.48 -27.32 -9.34
CA ALA A 144 -6.36 -27.10 -8.19
C ALA A 144 -5.68 -26.39 -7.00
N ASP A 145 -4.42 -25.99 -7.11
CA ASP A 145 -3.59 -25.75 -5.92
C ASP A 145 -3.31 -24.27 -5.62
N GLU A 146 -3.74 -23.91 -4.39
CA GLU A 146 -3.04 -23.09 -3.40
C GLU A 146 -3.30 -21.57 -3.19
N ASN A 147 -4.16 -20.84 -3.90
CA ASN A 147 -4.55 -19.49 -3.44
C ASN A 147 -5.98 -19.07 -3.83
N HIS A 148 -6.99 -19.81 -3.36
CA HIS A 148 -8.37 -19.75 -3.87
C HIS A 148 -9.42 -19.14 -2.93
N LYS A 149 -9.04 -18.26 -1.98
CA LYS A 149 -10.00 -17.67 -1.02
C LYS A 149 -11.22 -17.06 -1.74
N PHE A 150 -10.96 -16.28 -2.79
CA PHE A 150 -12.00 -15.63 -3.59
C PHE A 150 -12.03 -16.08 -5.06
N GLY A 151 -11.11 -16.96 -5.46
CA GLY A 151 -10.83 -17.26 -6.86
C GLY A 151 -9.63 -16.45 -7.36
N ARG A 152 -9.44 -16.39 -8.68
CA ARG A 152 -8.22 -15.79 -9.26
C ARG A 152 -8.39 -14.27 -9.38
N LYS A 153 -7.28 -13.54 -9.46
CA LYS A 153 -7.26 -12.07 -9.46
C LYS A 153 -7.67 -11.46 -10.81
N ASN A 154 -8.73 -10.67 -10.82
CA ASN A 154 -9.12 -9.79 -11.91
C ASN A 154 -8.17 -8.59 -11.92
N GLN A 155 -7.52 -8.33 -13.06
CA GLN A 155 -6.55 -7.23 -13.15
C GLN A 155 -6.76 -6.47 -14.43
N TRP A 156 -7.43 -5.31 -14.30
CA TRP A 156 -7.59 -4.35 -15.39
C TRP A 156 -6.50 -3.31 -15.27
N ARG A 157 -5.62 -3.25 -16.27
CA ARG A 157 -4.52 -2.29 -16.29
C ARG A 157 -4.71 -1.36 -17.46
N THR A 158 -4.69 -0.06 -17.20
CA THR A 158 -4.84 0.96 -18.25
C THR A 158 -3.68 1.93 -18.17
N TYR A 159 -2.91 2.03 -19.25
CA TYR A 159 -1.75 2.91 -19.37
C TYR A 159 -1.98 3.90 -20.52
N ARG A 160 -1.42 5.10 -20.39
CA ARG A 160 -1.55 6.14 -21.42
C ARG A 160 -0.78 5.77 -22.67
N ASP A 161 0.44 5.28 -22.49
CA ASP A 161 1.38 4.91 -23.55
C ASP A 161 2.16 3.64 -23.16
N TYR A 162 2.92 3.10 -24.11
CA TYR A 162 3.70 1.87 -23.91
C TYR A 162 4.93 2.08 -23.01
N GLU A 163 5.40 3.33 -22.85
CA GLU A 163 6.47 3.65 -21.91
C GLU A 163 5.97 3.50 -20.47
N GLU A 164 4.77 4.01 -20.14
CA GLU A 164 4.13 3.80 -18.84
C GLU A 164 3.90 2.31 -18.57
N ALA A 165 3.40 1.55 -19.55
CA ALA A 165 3.26 0.10 -19.42
C ALA A 165 4.61 -0.59 -19.14
N GLY A 166 5.69 -0.14 -19.80
CA GLY A 166 7.06 -0.59 -19.57
C GLY A 166 7.56 -0.30 -18.15
N ARG A 167 7.41 0.94 -17.67
CA ARG A 167 7.74 1.34 -16.29
C ARG A 167 6.99 0.49 -15.26
N ALA A 168 5.70 0.28 -15.48
CA ALA A 168 4.87 -0.54 -14.61
C ALA A 168 5.34 -2.01 -14.57
N LEU A 169 5.70 -2.58 -15.72
CA LEU A 169 6.20 -3.95 -15.83
C LEU A 169 7.56 -4.12 -15.12
N VAL A 170 8.52 -3.24 -15.41
CA VAL A 170 9.84 -3.22 -14.77
C VAL A 170 9.66 -3.07 -13.25
N GLY A 171 8.91 -2.07 -12.82
CA GLY A 171 8.61 -1.82 -11.41
C GLY A 171 7.93 -3.02 -10.75
N TRP A 172 6.99 -3.68 -11.42
CA TRP A 172 6.33 -4.86 -10.87
C TRP A 172 7.32 -6.03 -10.67
N VAL A 173 8.24 -6.26 -11.61
CA VAL A 173 9.27 -7.30 -11.46
C VAL A 173 10.20 -6.97 -10.30
N LEU A 174 10.74 -5.76 -10.25
CA LEU A 174 11.72 -5.34 -9.25
C LEU A 174 11.14 -5.24 -7.83
N GLN A 175 9.86 -4.89 -7.68
CA GLN A 175 9.17 -4.78 -6.38
C GLN A 175 8.66 -6.13 -5.85
N LYS A 176 8.86 -7.24 -6.56
CA LYS A 176 8.39 -8.57 -6.16
C LYS A 176 8.88 -8.98 -4.75
N PRO A 177 10.15 -8.75 -4.35
CA PRO A 177 10.60 -9.01 -2.98
C PRO A 177 9.81 -8.21 -1.93
N GLY A 178 9.65 -6.89 -2.14
CA GLY A 178 8.88 -6.03 -1.24
C GLY A 178 7.42 -6.48 -1.10
N ARG A 179 6.76 -6.84 -2.20
CA ARG A 179 5.39 -7.39 -2.15
C ARG A 179 5.30 -8.69 -1.35
N ARG A 180 6.31 -9.56 -1.39
CA ARG A 180 6.33 -10.80 -0.58
C ARG A 180 6.48 -10.47 0.91
N GLU A 181 7.32 -9.47 1.22
CA GLU A 181 7.47 -8.95 2.57
C GLU A 181 6.17 -8.36 3.10
N GLU A 182 5.50 -7.51 2.33
CA GLU A 182 4.16 -6.98 2.66
C GLU A 182 3.14 -8.08 2.94
N LYS A 183 3.11 -9.16 2.14
CA LYS A 183 2.17 -10.28 2.39
C LYS A 183 2.43 -10.97 3.72
N ARG A 184 3.70 -11.12 4.11
CA ARG A 184 4.06 -11.68 5.43
C ARG A 184 3.67 -10.72 6.55
N TYR A 185 3.98 -9.44 6.38
CA TYR A 185 3.67 -8.39 7.34
C TYR A 185 2.16 -8.28 7.61
N ALA A 186 1.33 -8.27 6.56
CA ALA A 186 -0.13 -8.31 6.67
C ALA A 186 -0.64 -9.50 7.50
N ARG A 187 -0.01 -10.68 7.38
CA ARG A 187 -0.37 -11.86 8.20
C ARG A 187 -0.05 -11.66 9.67
N ALA A 188 1.05 -11.01 10.02
CA ALA A 188 1.32 -10.71 11.43
C ALA A 188 0.35 -9.69 11.99
N ILE A 189 0.00 -8.66 11.22
CA ILE A 189 -0.96 -7.62 11.63
C ILE A 189 -2.30 -8.25 12.05
N VAL A 190 -2.88 -9.12 11.21
CA VAL A 190 -4.21 -9.71 11.53
C VAL A 190 -4.20 -10.67 12.72
N THR A 191 -3.02 -11.16 13.11
CA THR A 191 -2.84 -12.04 14.28
C THR A 191 -2.36 -11.30 15.52
N ASP A 192 -2.06 -10.01 15.42
CA ASP A 192 -1.55 -9.23 16.55
C ASP A 192 -2.70 -8.81 17.49
N PRO A 193 -2.69 -9.22 18.77
CA PRO A 193 -3.77 -8.93 19.69
C PRO A 193 -3.87 -7.43 20.01
N GLN A 194 -2.76 -6.69 20.00
CA GLN A 194 -2.77 -5.26 20.31
C GLN A 194 -3.31 -4.45 19.13
N VAL A 195 -3.00 -4.83 17.89
CA VAL A 195 -3.67 -4.23 16.71
C VAL A 195 -5.18 -4.44 16.82
N SER A 196 -5.62 -5.67 17.13
CA SER A 196 -7.05 -5.97 17.29
C SER A 196 -7.69 -5.13 18.41
N ALA A 197 -7.06 -5.04 19.58
CA ALA A 197 -7.57 -4.29 20.72
C ALA A 197 -7.66 -2.77 20.46
N ASP A 198 -6.66 -2.22 19.76
CA ASP A 198 -6.69 -0.81 19.37
C ASP A 198 -7.85 -0.52 18.38
N VAL A 199 -8.10 -1.43 17.42
CA VAL A 199 -9.24 -1.32 16.49
C VAL A 199 -10.57 -1.50 17.23
N ASP A 200 -10.63 -2.37 18.24
CA ASP A 200 -11.80 -2.52 19.11
C ASP A 200 -12.14 -1.21 19.82
N SER A 201 -11.11 -0.52 20.32
CA SER A 201 -11.25 0.80 20.94
C SER A 201 -11.82 1.82 19.95
N VAL A 202 -11.33 1.86 18.71
CA VAL A 202 -11.87 2.75 17.66
C VAL A 202 -13.34 2.47 17.37
N LEU A 203 -13.74 1.20 17.26
CA LEU A 203 -15.13 0.84 16.97
C LEU A 203 -16.09 1.30 18.08
N ARG A 204 -15.70 1.12 19.35
CA ARG A 204 -16.49 1.64 20.49
C ARG A 204 -16.56 3.17 20.50
N ARG A 205 -15.47 3.84 20.14
CA ARG A 205 -15.45 5.31 19.97
C ARG A 205 -16.37 5.76 18.85
N VAL A 206 -16.40 5.05 17.73
CA VAL A 206 -17.33 5.31 16.61
C VAL A 206 -18.77 5.14 17.08
N GLU A 207 -19.10 4.12 17.88
CA GLU A 207 -20.44 3.99 18.48
C GLU A 207 -20.80 5.21 19.32
N GLY A 208 -19.88 5.67 20.17
CA GLY A 208 -20.05 6.87 20.99
C GLY A 208 -20.25 8.13 20.14
N TRP A 209 -19.45 8.29 19.07
CA TRP A 209 -19.58 9.40 18.12
C TRP A 209 -20.94 9.41 17.43
N ILE A 210 -21.46 8.25 17.00
CA ILE A 210 -22.80 8.15 16.38
C ILE A 210 -23.88 8.69 17.33
N ALA A 211 -23.82 8.31 18.61
CA ALA A 211 -24.78 8.77 19.63
C ALA A 211 -24.69 10.28 19.90
N SER A 212 -23.49 10.86 19.77
CA SER A 212 -23.27 12.31 19.89
C SER A 212 -23.68 13.07 18.63
N ALA A 213 -23.34 12.58 17.44
CA ALA A 213 -23.63 13.23 16.16
C ALA A 213 -25.14 13.32 15.88
N ALA A 214 -25.93 12.34 16.34
CA ALA A 214 -27.38 12.40 16.21
C ALA A 214 -28.03 13.53 17.05
N LYS A 215 -27.33 14.03 18.08
CA LYS A 215 -27.77 15.10 18.98
C LYS A 215 -27.27 16.49 18.55
N ASP A 216 -26.62 16.60 17.41
CA ASP A 216 -26.19 17.89 16.87
C ASP A 216 -27.40 18.81 16.68
N GLU A 217 -27.42 19.94 17.39
CA GLU A 217 -28.54 20.90 17.37
C GLU A 217 -28.76 21.51 15.98
N GLU A 218 -27.70 21.62 15.16
CA GLU A 218 -27.80 22.17 13.81
C GLU A 218 -28.41 21.18 12.82
N ARG A 219 -28.27 19.88 13.08
CA ARG A 219 -28.69 18.78 12.19
C ARG A 219 -29.17 17.57 13.00
N PRO A 220 -30.28 17.70 13.75
CA PRO A 220 -30.77 16.61 14.57
C PRO A 220 -31.13 15.42 13.68
N ARG A 221 -30.73 14.22 14.11
CA ARG A 221 -31.06 12.95 13.44
C ARG A 221 -31.81 12.04 14.39
N ASP A 222 -32.64 11.16 13.84
CA ASP A 222 -33.29 10.12 14.62
C ASP A 222 -32.27 9.03 15.00
N LEU A 223 -31.74 9.11 16.22
CA LEU A 223 -30.76 8.13 16.73
C LEU A 223 -31.34 6.71 16.75
N ASP A 224 -32.60 6.53 17.11
CA ASP A 224 -33.21 5.20 17.18
C ASP A 224 -33.32 4.58 15.79
N LYS A 225 -33.69 5.40 14.80
CA LYS A 225 -33.67 5.00 13.40
C LYS A 225 -32.26 4.68 12.91
N ILE A 226 -31.25 5.48 13.23
CA ILE A 226 -29.84 5.15 12.89
C ILE A 226 -29.46 3.78 13.46
N LEU A 227 -29.79 3.54 14.74
CA LEU A 227 -29.43 2.30 15.43
C LEU A 227 -30.19 1.09 14.88
N ASP A 228 -31.45 1.24 14.46
CA ASP A 228 -32.22 0.20 13.76
C ASP A 228 -31.61 -0.12 12.38
N GLN A 229 -31.28 0.91 11.60
CA GLN A 229 -30.63 0.74 10.29
C GLN A 229 -29.28 0.02 10.44
N LEU A 230 -28.46 0.39 11.43
CA LEU A 230 -27.18 -0.28 11.72
C LEU A 230 -27.32 -1.71 12.25
N THR A 231 -28.43 -2.05 12.89
CA THR A 231 -28.72 -3.43 13.33
C THR A 231 -29.25 -4.31 12.20
N THR A 232 -30.11 -3.75 11.33
CA THR A 232 -30.74 -4.51 10.25
C THR A 232 -29.90 -4.53 8.96
N GLY A 233 -28.99 -3.56 8.80
CA GLY A 233 -28.24 -3.33 7.57
C GLY A 233 -29.13 -2.83 6.43
N LEU A 234 -30.30 -2.24 6.73
CA LEU A 234 -31.30 -1.78 5.77
C LEU A 234 -31.49 -0.26 5.90
N GLY A 235 -31.49 0.45 4.77
CA GLY A 235 -31.94 1.84 4.63
C GLY A 235 -33.19 1.95 3.76
N GLU A 236 -33.57 3.17 3.37
CA GLU A 236 -34.77 3.44 2.56
C GLU A 236 -34.39 3.62 1.08
N GLY A 237 -34.89 2.73 0.22
CA GLY A 237 -34.71 2.80 -1.23
C GLY A 237 -35.64 3.81 -1.91
N GLN A 238 -35.50 3.95 -3.23
CA GLN A 238 -36.40 4.77 -4.03
C GLN A 238 -37.83 4.19 -3.96
N GLY A 239 -38.77 4.94 -3.37
CA GLY A 239 -40.14 4.48 -3.15
C GLY A 239 -40.41 3.92 -1.76
N GLY A 240 -39.48 4.05 -0.81
CA GLY A 240 -39.67 3.69 0.60
C GLY A 240 -39.49 2.20 0.91
N GLU A 241 -39.10 1.39 -0.08
CA GLU A 241 -38.75 -0.02 0.13
C GLU A 241 -37.46 -0.17 0.93
N LYS A 242 -37.37 -1.18 1.80
CA LYS A 242 -36.13 -1.43 2.55
C LYS A 242 -35.06 -2.00 1.62
N GLN A 243 -33.90 -1.36 1.57
CA GLN A 243 -32.78 -1.80 0.74
C GLN A 243 -31.49 -1.89 1.57
N HIS A 244 -30.72 -2.96 1.37
CA HIS A 244 -29.46 -3.14 2.08
C HIS A 244 -28.43 -2.05 1.72
N PHE A 245 -27.81 -1.43 2.73
CA PHE A 245 -26.57 -0.66 2.54
C PHE A 245 -25.34 -1.55 2.79
N GLY A 246 -24.15 -0.97 2.76
CA GLY A 246 -22.90 -1.69 3.03
C GLY A 246 -22.35 -2.43 1.81
N PRO A 247 -21.73 -1.73 0.85
CA PRO A 247 -21.20 -2.36 -0.35
C PRO A 247 -20.19 -3.48 -0.07
N TYR A 248 -19.35 -3.37 0.96
CA TYR A 248 -18.35 -4.39 1.28
C TYR A 248 -18.98 -5.62 1.93
N GLN A 249 -19.84 -5.44 2.92
CA GLN A 249 -20.59 -6.52 3.55
C GLN A 249 -21.39 -7.30 2.51
N ARG A 250 -22.19 -6.61 1.67
CA ARG A 250 -22.97 -7.26 0.60
C ARG A 250 -22.10 -8.04 -0.39
N HIS A 251 -20.92 -7.50 -0.71
CA HIS A 251 -19.98 -8.20 -1.58
C HIS A 251 -19.47 -9.50 -0.94
N PHE A 252 -19.08 -9.46 0.34
CA PHE A 252 -18.62 -10.64 1.06
C PHE A 252 -19.73 -11.58 1.51
N ASP A 253 -20.99 -11.15 1.49
CA ASP A 253 -22.17 -11.93 1.89
C ASP A 253 -23.12 -12.28 0.74
N ALA A 254 -22.69 -12.10 -0.51
CA ALA A 254 -23.40 -12.58 -1.69
C ALA A 254 -23.69 -14.10 -1.62
N LYS A 255 -24.34 -14.70 -2.61
CA LYS A 255 -24.73 -16.13 -2.54
C LYS A 255 -23.57 -17.14 -2.67
N GLU A 256 -22.40 -16.71 -3.13
CA GLU A 256 -21.25 -17.57 -3.42
C GLU A 256 -19.86 -17.16 -2.84
N PRO A 257 -19.73 -16.32 -1.81
CA PRO A 257 -18.48 -16.05 -1.14
C PRO A 257 -18.19 -17.16 -0.14
N ARG A 258 -17.03 -17.78 -0.28
CA ARG A 258 -16.52 -18.79 0.67
C ARG A 258 -16.27 -18.22 2.08
N HIS A 259 -16.39 -16.91 2.25
CA HIS A 259 -15.95 -16.17 3.43
C HIS A 259 -16.94 -15.06 3.78
N HIS A 260 -18.16 -15.46 4.13
CA HIS A 260 -19.13 -14.54 4.73
C HIS A 260 -18.54 -13.72 5.87
N THR A 261 -19.01 -12.49 6.03
CA THR A 261 -18.80 -11.74 7.25
C THR A 261 -19.52 -12.43 8.40
N ARG A 262 -18.98 -12.31 9.61
CA ARG A 262 -19.63 -12.90 10.79
C ARG A 262 -20.92 -12.15 11.19
N PHE A 263 -21.05 -10.87 10.85
CA PHE A 263 -22.13 -10.01 11.31
C PHE A 263 -23.33 -9.93 10.36
N ARG A 264 -23.19 -10.32 9.08
CA ARG A 264 -24.31 -10.45 8.11
C ARG A 264 -25.24 -9.23 8.04
N GLY A 265 -24.68 -8.02 8.12
CA GLY A 265 -25.43 -6.76 8.07
C GLY A 265 -25.75 -6.12 9.44
N ASP A 266 -25.55 -6.84 10.55
CA ASP A 266 -25.65 -6.25 11.90
C ASP A 266 -24.36 -5.49 12.27
N PHE A 267 -24.15 -4.32 11.64
CA PHE A 267 -23.00 -3.45 11.89
C PHE A 267 -22.90 -3.03 13.36
N ARG A 268 -24.05 -2.84 14.02
CA ARG A 268 -24.10 -2.47 15.44
C ARG A 268 -23.51 -3.53 16.35
N SER A 269 -23.67 -4.82 16.03
CA SER A 269 -23.02 -5.89 16.81
C SER A 269 -21.50 -5.77 16.83
N VAL A 270 -20.90 -5.35 15.70
CA VAL A 270 -19.45 -5.12 15.56
C VAL A 270 -19.03 -3.90 16.37
N LEU A 271 -19.82 -2.83 16.35
CA LEU A 271 -19.53 -1.63 17.15
C LEU A 271 -19.54 -1.92 18.66
N ARG A 272 -20.54 -2.67 19.13
CA ARG A 272 -20.76 -2.95 20.55
C ARG A 272 -19.80 -3.99 21.14
N ASN A 273 -19.55 -5.06 20.39
CA ASN A 273 -18.77 -6.21 20.86
C ASN A 273 -17.65 -6.54 19.86
N PRO A 274 -16.78 -5.57 19.53
CA PRO A 274 -15.81 -5.70 18.45
C PRO A 274 -14.84 -6.86 18.65
N GLU A 275 -14.52 -7.22 19.91
CA GLU A 275 -13.64 -8.33 20.25
C GLU A 275 -14.12 -9.71 19.73
N ARG A 276 -15.42 -9.83 19.39
CA ARG A 276 -15.99 -11.06 18.81
C ARG A 276 -15.71 -11.20 17.31
N PHE A 277 -15.13 -10.19 16.68
CA PHE A 277 -14.97 -10.11 15.23
C PHE A 277 -13.49 -10.16 14.83
N SER A 278 -13.23 -10.64 13.62
CA SER A 278 -11.87 -10.64 13.07
C SER A 278 -11.45 -9.23 12.66
N VAL A 279 -10.15 -8.95 12.54
CA VAL A 279 -9.65 -7.67 11.98
C VAL A 279 -10.27 -7.40 10.60
N ARG A 280 -10.45 -8.44 9.79
CA ARG A 280 -11.16 -8.35 8.50
C ARG A 280 -12.59 -7.81 8.67
N ASP A 281 -13.41 -8.43 9.51
CA ASP A 281 -14.80 -8.01 9.71
C ASP A 281 -14.89 -6.59 10.26
N LYS A 282 -13.96 -6.20 11.14
CA LYS A 282 -13.83 -4.84 11.67
C LYS A 282 -13.56 -3.83 10.55
N MET A 283 -12.64 -4.14 9.63
CA MET A 283 -12.36 -3.26 8.49
C MET A 283 -13.55 -3.15 7.53
N VAL A 284 -14.23 -4.26 7.24
CA VAL A 284 -15.46 -4.26 6.44
C VAL A 284 -16.53 -3.36 7.10
N CYS A 285 -16.72 -3.49 8.40
CA CYS A 285 -17.65 -2.67 9.16
C CYS A 285 -17.28 -1.17 9.10
N LEU A 286 -16.02 -0.80 9.37
CA LEU A 286 -15.58 0.61 9.28
C LEU A 286 -15.77 1.21 7.89
N HIS A 287 -15.52 0.41 6.84
CA HIS A 287 -15.78 0.80 5.46
C HIS A 287 -17.24 1.15 5.25
N ASP A 288 -18.13 0.23 5.57
CA ASP A 288 -19.56 0.38 5.30
C ASP A 288 -20.22 1.43 6.22
N ILE A 289 -19.72 1.61 7.45
CA ILE A 289 -20.14 2.72 8.33
C ILE A 289 -19.75 4.07 7.74
N TYR A 290 -18.53 4.21 7.21
CA TYR A 290 -18.16 5.45 6.53
C TYR A 290 -19.11 5.73 5.36
N GLU A 291 -19.39 4.72 4.54
CA GLU A 291 -20.31 4.83 3.40
C GLU A 291 -21.76 5.13 3.84
N TYR A 292 -22.19 4.64 5.01
CA TYR A 292 -23.51 4.94 5.57
C TYR A 292 -23.67 6.42 5.96
N PHE A 293 -22.63 7.05 6.52
CA PHE A 293 -22.70 8.43 7.02
C PHE A 293 -22.23 9.49 6.00
N ARG A 294 -21.51 9.10 4.94
CA ARG A 294 -21.03 10.07 3.95
C ARG A 294 -22.17 10.63 3.10
N GLU A 295 -21.90 11.77 2.48
CA GLU A 295 -22.78 12.29 1.44
C GLU A 295 -22.71 11.39 0.20
N THR A 296 -23.87 10.90 -0.27
CA THR A 296 -23.95 10.12 -1.50
C THR A 296 -24.44 11.01 -2.63
N PRO A 297 -23.76 11.05 -3.80
CA PRO A 297 -24.30 11.74 -4.96
C PRO A 297 -25.66 11.17 -5.37
N GLU A 298 -26.61 12.05 -5.69
CA GLU A 298 -27.93 11.65 -6.19
C GLU A 298 -27.80 10.68 -7.39
N GLY A 299 -28.67 9.66 -7.44
CA GLY A 299 -28.77 8.73 -8.57
C GLY A 299 -27.83 7.52 -8.54
N ARG A 300 -27.05 7.28 -7.47
CA ARG A 300 -26.21 6.07 -7.34
C ARG A 300 -26.97 4.79 -6.98
N GLY A 301 -28.26 4.88 -6.67
CA GLY A 301 -29.08 3.72 -6.24
C GLY A 301 -28.64 3.10 -4.91
N GLU A 302 -27.86 3.85 -4.12
CA GLU A 302 -27.62 3.54 -2.71
C GLU A 302 -28.88 3.95 -1.92
N PRO A 303 -29.27 3.18 -0.89
CA PRO A 303 -30.41 3.55 -0.05
C PRO A 303 -30.12 4.87 0.68
N ASP A 304 -31.18 5.64 0.92
CA ASP A 304 -31.13 6.77 1.82
C ASP A 304 -31.03 6.28 3.26
N THR A 305 -30.09 6.85 4.00
CA THR A 305 -29.78 6.47 5.38
C THR A 305 -30.01 7.66 6.29
N GLU A 306 -30.43 7.40 7.53
CA GLU A 306 -30.65 8.49 8.50
C GLU A 306 -29.33 9.20 8.86
N GLY A 307 -28.20 8.52 8.70
CA GLY A 307 -26.87 9.08 8.94
C GLY A 307 -26.29 9.90 7.78
N ARG A 308 -26.94 9.96 6.62
CA ARG A 308 -26.36 10.58 5.42
C ARG A 308 -25.97 12.04 5.67
N GLY A 309 -24.82 12.42 5.10
CA GLY A 309 -24.30 13.79 5.15
C GLY A 309 -23.71 14.21 6.50
N LEU A 310 -23.58 13.29 7.47
CA LEU A 310 -22.87 13.53 8.73
C LEU A 310 -21.34 13.41 8.58
N LEU A 311 -20.85 12.76 7.51
CA LEU A 311 -19.43 12.71 7.19
C LEU A 311 -19.12 13.41 5.87
N ALA A 312 -18.15 14.34 5.91
CA ALA A 312 -17.57 14.93 4.72
C ALA A 312 -16.51 14.01 4.09
N GLU A 313 -16.38 14.09 2.77
CA GLU A 313 -15.25 13.47 2.06
C GLU A 313 -13.94 14.21 2.40
N PRO A 314 -12.85 13.48 2.70
CA PRO A 314 -11.56 14.09 2.95
C PRO A 314 -11.02 14.76 1.67
N THR A 315 -10.46 15.96 1.82
CA THR A 315 -9.90 16.77 0.71
C THR A 315 -8.55 17.38 1.07
N GLY A 316 -7.86 17.95 0.08
CA GLY A 316 -6.60 18.69 0.26
C GLY A 316 -5.51 17.87 0.95
N ASP A 317 -4.94 18.41 2.02
CA ASP A 317 -3.83 17.81 2.75
C ASP A 317 -4.15 16.41 3.33
N ARG A 318 -5.43 16.07 3.54
CA ARG A 318 -5.83 14.74 4.03
C ARG A 318 -5.61 13.63 3.00
N ILE A 319 -5.56 13.98 1.72
CA ILE A 319 -5.38 13.04 0.61
C ILE A 319 -4.05 13.26 -0.14
N ALA A 320 -3.19 14.16 0.33
CA ALA A 320 -1.90 14.42 -0.29
C ALA A 320 -0.95 13.21 -0.14
N SER A 321 -0.16 12.93 -1.18
CA SER A 321 0.88 11.88 -1.18
C SER A 321 2.28 12.47 -1.20
N THR A 322 3.25 11.70 -0.72
CA THR A 322 4.67 12.06 -0.80
C THR A 322 5.15 12.07 -2.25
N THR A 323 5.62 13.22 -2.71
CA THR A 323 6.16 13.42 -4.08
C THR A 323 7.68 13.44 -4.13
N SER A 324 8.34 13.71 -3.01
CA SER A 324 9.78 13.54 -2.84
C SER A 324 10.12 13.26 -1.37
N MET A 325 11.32 12.70 -1.12
CA MET A 325 11.75 12.34 0.24
C MET A 325 13.16 12.84 0.55
N HIS A 326 13.44 13.03 1.83
CA HIS A 326 14.78 13.26 2.34
C HIS A 326 15.64 11.98 2.28
N SER A 327 16.96 12.12 2.45
CA SER A 327 17.90 11.00 2.40
C SER A 327 17.64 9.94 3.48
N ASP A 328 17.00 10.31 4.58
CA ASP A 328 16.62 9.41 5.67
C ASP A 328 15.29 8.67 5.43
N GLY A 329 14.58 8.98 4.34
CA GLY A 329 13.29 8.40 3.96
C GLY A 329 12.08 9.14 4.51
N THR A 330 12.23 10.27 5.20
CA THR A 330 11.10 11.11 5.59
C THR A 330 10.57 11.90 4.39
N PRO A 331 9.26 12.19 4.33
CA PRO A 331 8.67 13.01 3.25
C PRO A 331 9.28 14.42 3.22
N ALA A 332 9.73 14.85 2.04
CA ALA A 332 10.29 16.19 1.82
C ALA A 332 9.29 17.14 1.14
N SER A 333 8.47 16.62 0.22
CA SER A 333 7.36 17.34 -0.38
C SER A 333 6.15 16.45 -0.53
N ARG A 334 4.97 17.07 -0.52
CA ARG A 334 3.69 16.40 -0.70
C ARG A 334 2.87 17.14 -1.75
N GLY A 335 2.03 16.40 -2.46
CA GLY A 335 1.11 16.95 -3.44
C GLY A 335 -0.03 16.00 -3.75
N GLU A 336 -1.03 16.52 -4.45
CA GLU A 336 -2.03 15.67 -5.08
C GLU A 336 -1.39 14.98 -6.28
N ASP A 337 -1.14 13.67 -6.14
CA ASP A 337 -0.70 12.85 -7.25
C ASP A 337 -1.92 12.15 -7.86
N LYS A 338 -2.53 12.85 -8.82
CA LYS A 338 -3.67 12.32 -9.57
C LYS A 338 -3.16 11.26 -10.55
N GLY A 339 -3.29 10.00 -10.15
CA GLY A 339 -3.19 8.86 -11.07
C GLY A 339 -4.09 9.03 -12.30
N THR A 340 -3.77 8.32 -13.39
CA THR A 340 -4.41 8.53 -14.70
C THR A 340 -5.93 8.32 -14.74
N PHE A 341 -6.50 8.89 -15.81
CA PHE A 341 -7.88 9.08 -16.29
C PHE A 341 -8.93 7.94 -16.13
N ALA A 342 -8.65 6.79 -15.50
CA ALA A 342 -9.59 5.65 -15.47
C ALA A 342 -9.56 4.72 -14.23
N GLY A 343 -8.80 5.04 -13.18
CA GLY A 343 -9.10 4.55 -11.82
C GLY A 343 -8.76 3.09 -11.46
N THR A 344 -7.86 2.40 -12.19
CA THR A 344 -7.41 1.04 -11.78
C THR A 344 -5.91 0.88 -11.55
N VAL A 345 -5.07 1.80 -12.04
CA VAL A 345 -3.62 1.80 -11.81
C VAL A 345 -3.10 3.23 -11.68
N ARG A 346 -1.90 3.40 -11.12
CA ARG A 346 -1.22 4.68 -11.00
C ARG A 346 -0.77 5.25 -12.36
N ALA A 347 -0.61 6.57 -12.40
CA ALA A 347 0.20 7.24 -13.42
C ALA A 347 1.68 6.95 -13.18
N GLU A 348 2.36 6.31 -14.13
CA GLU A 348 3.76 5.90 -13.96
C GLU A 348 4.75 7.06 -14.11
N LYS A 349 4.34 8.14 -14.75
CA LYS A 349 5.12 9.39 -14.87
C LYS A 349 4.90 10.37 -13.72
N ALA A 350 4.02 10.04 -12.77
CA ALA A 350 3.74 10.96 -11.69
C ALA A 350 4.82 10.93 -10.60
N PRO A 351 5.13 12.08 -9.95
CA PRO A 351 6.30 12.19 -9.07
C PRO A 351 6.34 11.15 -7.95
N SER A 352 5.21 10.87 -7.29
CA SER A 352 5.18 9.87 -6.21
C SER A 352 5.42 8.45 -6.73
N THR A 353 4.94 8.14 -7.94
CA THR A 353 5.17 6.83 -8.56
C THR A 353 6.63 6.68 -8.96
N LEU A 354 7.23 7.69 -9.61
CA LEU A 354 8.65 7.67 -9.99
C LEU A 354 9.56 7.47 -8.77
N MET A 355 9.32 8.23 -7.69
CA MET A 355 10.03 8.06 -6.43
C MET A 355 9.87 6.64 -5.87
N ALA A 356 8.66 6.09 -5.86
CA ALA A 356 8.44 4.72 -5.40
C ALA A 356 9.15 3.67 -6.28
N ARG A 357 9.26 3.91 -7.59
CA ARG A 357 10.00 3.04 -8.52
C ARG A 357 11.50 3.09 -8.23
N GLU A 358 12.08 4.28 -8.10
CA GLU A 358 13.51 4.49 -7.77
C GLU A 358 13.92 3.75 -6.50
N HIS A 359 13.06 3.73 -5.48
CA HIS A 359 13.32 3.07 -4.21
C HIS A 359 12.77 1.64 -4.11
N ARG A 360 12.26 1.07 -5.21
CA ARG A 360 11.69 -0.29 -5.27
C ARG A 360 10.59 -0.52 -4.22
N ILE A 361 9.84 0.53 -3.90
CA ILE A 361 8.72 0.51 -2.96
C ILE A 361 7.48 -0.05 -3.68
N PRO A 362 6.81 -1.09 -3.17
CA PRO A 362 5.60 -1.61 -3.80
C PRO A 362 4.52 -0.55 -3.99
N VAL A 363 4.03 -0.38 -5.22
CA VAL A 363 2.90 0.49 -5.57
C VAL A 363 2.00 -0.15 -6.62
N VAL A 364 0.70 0.15 -6.57
CA VAL A 364 -0.30 -0.41 -7.50
C VAL A 364 -1.41 0.59 -7.83
N ALA A 365 -2.18 1.02 -6.83
CA ALA A 365 -3.48 1.68 -7.03
C ALA A 365 -3.38 3.21 -7.06
N GLY A 366 -2.47 3.79 -6.29
CA GLY A 366 -2.46 5.24 -6.04
C GLY A 366 -2.63 5.58 -4.56
N GLN A 367 -2.92 6.85 -4.32
CA GLN A 367 -3.40 7.37 -3.04
C GLN A 367 -4.57 6.54 -2.51
N SER A 368 -4.49 6.08 -1.25
CA SER A 368 -5.58 5.36 -0.61
C SER A 368 -6.63 6.32 -0.03
N TYR A 369 -7.60 6.71 -0.86
CA TYR A 369 -8.79 7.46 -0.42
C TYR A 369 -9.54 6.71 0.68
N THR A 370 -9.60 5.38 0.57
CA THR A 370 -10.10 4.51 1.63
C THR A 370 -9.43 4.82 2.98
N THR A 371 -8.10 4.91 3.00
CA THR A 371 -7.37 5.20 4.24
C THR A 371 -7.73 6.58 4.77
N ALA A 372 -7.80 7.60 3.91
CA ALA A 372 -8.20 8.94 4.33
C ALA A 372 -9.61 8.95 4.95
N ARG A 373 -10.56 8.24 4.35
CA ARG A 373 -11.96 8.14 4.81
C ARG A 373 -12.05 7.50 6.20
N LEU A 374 -11.49 6.31 6.36
CA LEU A 374 -11.57 5.56 7.61
C LEU A 374 -10.80 6.26 8.75
N LEU A 375 -9.67 6.89 8.44
CA LEU A 375 -8.92 7.66 9.44
C LEU A 375 -9.58 8.99 9.79
N SER A 376 -10.31 9.61 8.85
CA SER A 376 -11.14 10.78 9.14
C SER A 376 -12.28 10.43 10.09
N LEU A 377 -12.99 9.31 9.86
CA LEU A 377 -14.00 8.81 10.81
C LEU A 377 -13.38 8.50 12.17
N SER A 378 -12.23 7.81 12.18
CA SER A 378 -11.53 7.47 13.43
C SER A 378 -11.13 8.72 14.22
N GLU A 379 -10.59 9.75 13.55
CA GLU A 379 -10.24 11.03 14.16
C GLU A 379 -11.47 11.77 14.71
N LEU A 380 -12.56 11.84 13.94
CA LEU A 380 -13.82 12.44 14.39
C LEU A 380 -14.40 11.73 15.62
N ALA A 381 -14.22 10.41 15.72
CA ALA A 381 -14.57 9.63 16.89
C ALA A 381 -13.59 9.81 18.08
N GLY A 382 -12.57 10.64 17.95
CA GLY A 382 -11.59 10.91 19.01
C GLY A 382 -10.54 9.81 19.17
N ALA A 383 -10.25 9.03 18.12
CA ALA A 383 -9.17 8.05 18.15
C ALA A 383 -7.79 8.73 18.26
N THR A 384 -6.96 8.17 19.11
CA THR A 384 -5.56 8.55 19.28
C THR A 384 -4.74 8.26 18.01
N LYS A 385 -3.55 8.85 17.89
CA LYS A 385 -2.59 8.53 16.82
C LYS A 385 -2.27 7.01 16.79
N GLN A 386 -2.14 6.43 17.98
CA GLN A 386 -1.88 5.01 18.23
C GLN A 386 -2.99 4.13 17.65
N GLU A 387 -4.24 4.44 17.94
CA GLU A 387 -5.41 3.70 17.44
C GLU A 387 -5.56 3.87 15.92
N ARG A 388 -5.33 5.09 15.39
CA ARG A 388 -5.34 5.36 13.95
C ARG A 388 -4.26 4.59 13.18
N ASN A 389 -3.07 4.42 13.75
CA ASN A 389 -2.05 3.55 13.18
C ASN A 389 -2.53 2.09 13.07
N SER A 390 -3.20 1.57 14.10
CA SER A 390 -3.78 0.21 14.06
C SER A 390 -4.88 0.07 13.00
N VAL A 391 -5.71 1.09 12.81
CA VAL A 391 -6.68 1.13 11.70
C VAL A 391 -5.97 1.14 10.35
N ALA A 392 -4.94 1.97 10.15
CA ALA A 392 -4.17 1.99 8.91
C ALA A 392 -3.52 0.63 8.61
N LEU A 393 -2.89 0.00 9.59
CA LEU A 393 -2.33 -1.34 9.46
C LEU A 393 -3.41 -2.39 9.14
N GLY A 394 -4.58 -2.30 9.79
CA GLY A 394 -5.75 -3.13 9.52
C GLY A 394 -6.23 -2.99 8.07
N ILE A 395 -6.33 -1.77 7.55
CA ILE A 395 -6.69 -1.48 6.16
C ILE A 395 -5.68 -2.11 5.19
N PHE A 396 -4.38 -1.89 5.42
CA PHE A 396 -3.34 -2.51 4.60
C PHE A 396 -3.45 -4.04 4.60
N ALA A 397 -3.61 -4.65 5.78
CA ALA A 397 -3.72 -6.09 5.89
C ALA A 397 -4.97 -6.60 5.16
N PHE A 398 -6.11 -5.94 5.33
CA PHE A 398 -7.33 -6.23 4.58
C PHE A 398 -7.09 -6.24 3.07
N TRP A 399 -6.53 -5.15 2.51
CA TRP A 399 -6.18 -5.07 1.08
C TRP A 399 -5.24 -6.19 0.61
N ARG A 400 -4.31 -6.60 1.48
CA ARG A 400 -3.23 -7.50 1.10
C ARG A 400 -3.62 -8.97 1.12
N ILE A 401 -4.45 -9.40 2.08
CA ILE A 401 -4.73 -10.83 2.30
C ILE A 401 -6.22 -11.20 2.32
N ASP A 402 -7.12 -10.24 2.58
CA ASP A 402 -8.55 -10.50 2.73
C ASP A 402 -9.43 -9.86 1.66
N TYR A 403 -8.88 -8.95 0.86
CA TYR A 403 -9.61 -8.32 -0.22
C TYR A 403 -9.85 -9.29 -1.37
N ASP A 404 -11.08 -9.27 -1.88
CA ASP A 404 -11.43 -10.01 -3.07
C ASP A 404 -10.78 -9.36 -4.28
N HIS A 405 -9.67 -9.95 -4.74
CA HIS A 405 -8.98 -9.48 -5.92
C HIS A 405 -9.67 -9.86 -7.24
N THR A 406 -10.86 -10.45 -7.24
CA THR A 406 -11.65 -10.76 -8.44
C THR A 406 -12.50 -9.58 -8.91
N VAL A 407 -12.63 -8.53 -8.09
CA VAL A 407 -13.31 -7.29 -8.47
C VAL A 407 -12.34 -6.32 -9.16
N ARG A 408 -12.89 -5.31 -9.83
CA ARG A 408 -12.13 -4.38 -10.70
C ARG A 408 -11.24 -3.38 -9.93
N LEU A 409 -11.37 -3.29 -8.62
CA LEU A 409 -10.65 -2.29 -7.83
C LEU A 409 -9.24 -2.78 -7.51
N ALA A 410 -8.28 -1.87 -7.62
CA ALA A 410 -6.92 -2.17 -7.24
C ALA A 410 -6.75 -2.18 -5.72
N ALA A 411 -5.93 -3.11 -5.23
CA ALA A 411 -5.59 -3.19 -3.82
C ALA A 411 -4.41 -2.26 -3.50
N HIS A 412 -4.50 -1.59 -2.33
CA HIS A 412 -3.45 -0.69 -1.88
C HIS A 412 -2.28 -1.45 -1.23
N THR A 413 -1.05 -0.95 -1.48
CA THR A 413 0.18 -1.44 -0.83
C THR A 413 0.40 -0.79 0.53
N LEU A 414 1.44 -1.21 1.27
CA LEU A 414 1.75 -0.65 2.58
C LEU A 414 2.08 0.84 2.48
N HIS A 415 2.90 1.22 1.50
CA HIS A 415 3.24 2.62 1.24
C HIS A 415 1.98 3.43 0.95
N GLU A 416 1.10 2.95 0.06
CA GLU A 416 -0.11 3.68 -0.34
C GLU A 416 -1.08 3.95 0.82
N VAL A 417 -1.08 3.06 1.81
CA VAL A 417 -1.87 3.23 3.04
C VAL A 417 -1.18 4.17 4.02
N LEU A 418 0.09 3.92 4.35
CA LEU A 418 0.77 4.69 5.39
C LEU A 418 1.17 6.11 4.97
N ASP A 419 1.40 6.33 3.67
CA ASP A 419 1.63 7.65 3.09
C ASP A 419 0.40 8.57 3.22
N ILE A 420 -0.80 8.00 3.21
CA ILE A 420 -2.02 8.76 3.53
C ILE A 420 -2.20 8.86 5.04
N ALA A 421 -1.90 7.79 5.79
CA ALA A 421 -2.09 7.76 7.23
C ALA A 421 -1.27 8.82 7.97
N MET A 422 -0.10 9.21 7.47
CA MET A 422 0.70 10.28 8.06
C MET A 422 0.01 11.64 8.06
N ASN A 423 -0.94 11.89 7.15
CA ASN A 423 -1.76 13.11 7.17
C ASN A 423 -2.70 13.16 8.39
N PHE A 424 -2.85 12.03 9.08
CA PHE A 424 -3.59 11.85 10.33
C PHE A 424 -2.66 11.62 11.54
N GLY A 425 -1.39 11.99 11.40
CA GLY A 425 -0.39 11.93 12.47
C GLY A 425 0.15 10.53 12.77
N VAL A 426 -0.03 9.57 11.88
CA VAL A 426 0.64 8.25 11.95
C VAL A 426 2.10 8.38 11.52
N ASP A 427 3.02 7.79 12.27
CA ASP A 427 4.43 7.83 11.93
C ASP A 427 4.71 7.04 10.65
N TYR A 428 5.33 7.71 9.68
CA TYR A 428 5.65 7.11 8.38
C TYR A 428 7.06 7.50 7.90
N ASN A 429 7.78 6.51 7.36
CA ASN A 429 9.07 6.70 6.69
C ASN A 429 9.14 5.74 5.49
N LEU A 430 9.54 6.23 4.32
CA LEU A 430 9.53 5.45 3.09
C LEU A 430 10.59 4.35 3.05
N LYS A 431 11.72 4.55 3.75
CA LYS A 431 12.80 3.56 3.88
C LYS A 431 12.61 2.63 5.08
N ALA A 432 11.69 2.99 5.97
CA ALA A 432 11.32 2.24 7.15
C ALA A 432 9.80 2.26 7.37
N PRO A 433 8.99 1.76 6.42
CA PRO A 433 7.53 1.89 6.48
C PRO A 433 6.91 1.16 7.66
N GLN A 434 7.64 0.25 8.32
CA GLN A 434 7.13 -0.52 9.46
C GLN A 434 7.51 0.11 10.80
N ARG A 435 8.24 1.23 10.81
CA ARG A 435 8.71 1.89 12.05
C ARG A 435 7.59 2.19 13.05
N GLY A 436 6.43 2.65 12.58
CA GLY A 436 5.26 2.90 13.43
C GLY A 436 4.65 1.64 14.06
N SER A 437 5.11 0.45 13.69
CA SER A 437 4.56 -0.84 14.14
C SER A 437 5.46 -1.62 15.10
N LEU A 438 6.62 -1.08 15.47
CA LEU A 438 7.59 -1.80 16.32
C LEU A 438 7.06 -2.09 17.74
N ARG A 439 6.01 -1.41 18.17
CA ARG A 439 5.37 -1.67 19.47
C ARG A 439 4.49 -2.92 19.51
N TYR A 440 4.09 -3.47 18.36
CA TYR A 440 3.14 -4.57 18.29
C TYR A 440 3.90 -5.90 18.39
N PRO A 441 3.68 -6.71 19.45
CA PRO A 441 4.55 -7.85 19.75
C PRO A 441 4.63 -8.92 18.66
N ALA A 442 3.52 -9.26 18.00
CA ALA A 442 3.51 -10.31 16.98
C ALA A 442 4.20 -9.83 15.69
N ILE A 443 4.01 -8.56 15.34
CA ILE A 443 4.72 -7.89 14.26
C ILE A 443 6.22 -7.86 14.54
N LEU A 444 6.62 -7.36 15.71
CA LEU A 444 8.01 -7.27 16.13
C LEU A 444 8.68 -8.64 16.11
N ALA A 445 8.02 -9.66 16.69
CA ALA A 445 8.52 -11.04 16.69
C ALA A 445 8.66 -11.61 15.28
N GLN A 446 7.69 -11.37 14.38
CA GLN A 446 7.81 -11.80 12.99
C GLN A 446 8.99 -11.12 12.29
N ARG A 447 9.17 -9.81 12.51
CA ARG A 447 10.26 -9.05 11.90
C ARG A 447 11.61 -9.55 12.35
N VAL A 448 11.76 -9.73 13.66
CA VAL A 448 12.95 -10.28 14.30
C VAL A 448 13.31 -11.66 13.73
N ARG A 449 12.34 -12.57 13.56
CA ARG A 449 12.55 -13.87 12.89
C ARG A 449 13.01 -13.70 11.44
N TYR A 450 12.38 -12.77 10.72
CA TYR A 450 12.70 -12.53 9.32
C TYR A 450 14.12 -11.95 9.13
N THR A 451 14.54 -11.03 10.01
CA THR A 451 15.90 -10.50 10.06
C THR A 451 16.92 -11.60 10.29
N THR A 452 16.68 -12.51 11.24
CA THR A 452 17.56 -13.66 11.48
C THR A 452 17.68 -14.56 10.26
N ALA A 453 16.56 -14.89 9.60
CA ALA A 453 16.58 -15.69 8.38
C ALA A 453 17.34 -15.00 7.22
N LYS A 454 17.20 -13.68 7.07
CA LYS A 454 17.99 -12.90 6.09
C LYS A 454 19.47 -12.96 6.39
N LEU A 455 19.87 -12.75 7.64
CA LEU A 455 21.26 -12.79 8.08
C LEU A 455 21.87 -14.17 7.87
N ALA A 456 21.16 -15.24 8.23
CA ALA A 456 21.57 -16.61 7.97
C ALA A 456 21.82 -16.86 6.48
N ALA A 457 20.95 -16.35 5.59
CA ALA A 457 21.13 -16.45 4.15
C ALA A 457 22.33 -15.65 3.59
N GLN A 458 22.95 -14.75 4.37
CA GLN A 458 24.16 -14.02 3.98
C GLN A 458 25.45 -14.73 4.36
N VAL A 459 25.41 -15.80 5.16
CA VAL A 459 26.59 -16.52 5.63
C VAL A 459 27.45 -17.02 4.46
N ASP A 460 26.86 -17.75 3.50
CA ASP A 460 27.62 -18.33 2.39
C ASP A 460 28.14 -17.26 1.40
N PRO A 461 27.34 -16.24 1.01
CA PRO A 461 27.86 -15.10 0.23
C PRO A 461 29.07 -14.42 0.90
N LEU A 462 29.01 -14.20 2.21
CA LEU A 462 30.11 -13.60 2.98
C LEU A 462 31.35 -14.49 2.99
N GLU A 463 31.18 -15.78 3.24
CA GLU A 463 32.27 -16.75 3.20
C GLU A 463 32.97 -16.77 1.84
N ASN A 464 32.20 -16.83 0.76
CA ASN A 464 32.70 -16.82 -0.61
C ASN A 464 33.46 -15.52 -0.95
N ALA A 465 32.93 -14.37 -0.52
CA ALA A 465 33.59 -13.09 -0.75
C ALA A 465 34.91 -12.96 0.02
N ILE A 466 34.93 -13.37 1.30
CA ILE A 466 36.15 -13.40 2.13
C ILE A 466 37.17 -14.37 1.53
N ALA A 467 36.74 -15.53 1.06
CA ALA A 467 37.61 -16.49 0.38
C ALA A 467 38.22 -15.90 -0.90
N ALA A 468 37.42 -15.19 -1.71
CA ALA A 468 37.91 -14.51 -2.90
C ALA A 468 38.93 -13.40 -2.60
N MET A 469 38.76 -12.66 -1.50
CA MET A 469 39.72 -11.63 -1.07
C MET A 469 41.10 -12.20 -0.73
N LYS A 470 41.18 -13.46 -0.26
CA LYS A 470 42.47 -14.15 -0.02
C LYS A 470 43.27 -14.29 -1.32
N ASN A 471 42.59 -14.49 -2.44
CA ASN A 471 43.22 -14.74 -3.73
C ASN A 471 43.49 -13.46 -4.53
N ASP A 472 42.82 -12.35 -4.20
CA ASP A 472 42.96 -11.06 -4.90
C ASP A 472 44.35 -10.42 -4.68
N ARG A 473 45.18 -10.37 -5.73
CA ARG A 473 46.50 -9.72 -5.71
C ARG A 473 46.41 -8.20 -5.52
N ALA A 474 45.38 -7.55 -6.08
CA ALA A 474 45.22 -6.10 -5.97
C ALA A 474 44.95 -5.67 -4.52
N SER A 475 44.15 -6.47 -3.80
CA SER A 475 43.88 -6.28 -2.38
C SER A 475 45.10 -6.50 -1.49
N ARG A 476 46.13 -7.23 -1.96
CA ARG A 476 47.41 -7.38 -1.27
C ARG A 476 48.31 -6.15 -1.49
N PHE A 477 48.33 -5.62 -2.71
CA PHE A 477 49.11 -4.44 -3.08
C PHE A 477 48.58 -3.13 -2.47
N ALA A 478 47.26 -2.94 -2.42
CA ALA A 478 46.65 -1.77 -1.76
C ALA A 478 46.96 -1.71 -0.25
N ARG A 479 47.15 -2.86 0.40
CA ARG A 479 47.53 -2.94 1.81
C ARG A 479 49.00 -2.65 2.06
N SER A 480 49.90 -2.99 1.13
CA SER A 480 51.32 -2.60 1.25
C SER A 480 51.54 -1.08 1.18
N LEU A 481 50.54 -0.31 0.74
CA LEU A 481 50.57 1.16 0.68
C LEU A 481 49.95 1.81 1.94
N GLY A 482 49.78 1.08 3.04
CA GLY A 482 49.35 1.65 4.33
C GLY A 482 47.83 1.72 4.55
N GLY A 483 47.02 1.03 3.75
CA GLY A 483 45.58 0.94 3.97
C GLY A 483 45.23 0.13 5.23
N SER A 484 44.49 0.72 6.16
CA SER A 484 44.07 0.16 7.47
C SER A 484 43.00 -0.95 7.42
N GLY A 485 42.83 -1.62 6.27
CA GLY A 485 41.78 -2.63 6.08
C GLY A 485 42.07 -3.96 6.80
N ARG A 486 41.02 -4.63 7.29
CA ARG A 486 41.13 -5.94 7.95
C ARG A 486 41.62 -7.02 6.98
N THR A 487 42.35 -8.00 7.48
CA THR A 487 42.81 -9.16 6.71
C THR A 487 41.70 -10.18 6.49
N ALA A 488 41.83 -11.04 5.45
CA ALA A 488 40.88 -12.12 5.22
C ALA A 488 40.79 -13.11 6.42
N ALA A 489 41.87 -13.26 7.19
CA ALA A 489 41.86 -14.02 8.43
C ALA A 489 41.00 -13.32 9.51
N GLN A 490 41.22 -12.03 9.76
CA GLN A 490 40.40 -11.25 10.71
C GLN A 490 38.92 -11.21 10.30
N LEU A 491 38.62 -11.08 9.00
CA LEU A 491 37.23 -11.13 8.51
C LEU A 491 36.60 -12.51 8.69
N ARG A 492 37.38 -13.59 8.57
CA ARG A 492 36.90 -14.94 8.87
C ARG A 492 36.57 -15.10 10.35
N ASP A 493 37.38 -14.54 11.24
CA ASP A 493 37.10 -14.58 12.68
C ASP A 493 35.79 -13.84 13.00
N ILE A 494 35.58 -12.66 12.40
CA ILE A 494 34.31 -11.91 12.51
C ILE A 494 33.14 -12.74 11.94
N LEU A 495 33.32 -13.43 10.82
CA LEU A 495 32.30 -14.33 10.25
C LEU A 495 31.97 -15.50 11.19
N MET A 496 32.96 -16.06 11.88
CA MET A 496 32.73 -17.12 12.86
C MET A 496 31.98 -16.61 14.10
N SER A 497 32.30 -15.40 14.58
CA SER A 497 31.51 -14.74 15.63
C SER A 497 30.07 -14.47 15.16
N PHE A 498 29.89 -14.02 13.92
CA PHE A 498 28.56 -13.81 13.34
C PHE A 498 27.74 -15.10 13.30
N ARG A 499 28.33 -16.22 12.85
CA ARG A 499 27.69 -17.55 12.89
C ARG A 499 27.32 -17.97 14.31
N ALA A 500 28.21 -17.74 15.28
CA ALA A 500 27.94 -18.07 16.67
C ALA A 500 26.76 -17.27 17.24
N GLU A 501 26.66 -15.98 16.96
CA GLU A 501 25.51 -15.15 17.37
C GLU A 501 24.20 -15.60 16.69
N LEU A 502 24.23 -15.96 15.40
CA LEU A 502 23.06 -16.52 14.73
C LEU A 502 22.62 -17.86 15.33
N ALA A 503 23.56 -18.75 15.66
CA ALA A 503 23.25 -20.01 16.33
C ALA A 503 22.64 -19.81 17.72
N LYS A 504 23.00 -18.74 18.45
CA LYS A 504 22.31 -18.36 19.69
C LYS A 504 20.86 -17.94 19.42
N CYS A 505 20.60 -17.22 18.33
CA CYS A 505 19.24 -16.86 17.92
C CYS A 505 18.39 -18.11 17.64
N GLU A 506 18.93 -19.10 16.93
CA GLU A 506 18.21 -20.33 16.58
C GLU A 506 17.87 -21.20 17.80
N LYS A 507 18.76 -21.26 18.79
CA LYS A 507 18.56 -22.04 20.03
C LYS A 507 17.57 -21.41 21.01
N THR A 508 17.34 -20.11 20.89
CA THR A 508 16.52 -19.35 21.83
C THR A 508 15.08 -19.32 21.30
N GLU A 509 14.18 -20.11 21.87
CA GLU A 509 12.77 -20.09 21.46
C GLU A 509 12.20 -18.65 21.55
N HIS A 510 11.69 -18.16 20.41
CA HIS A 510 11.36 -16.74 20.19
C HIS A 510 10.36 -16.12 21.19
N ALA A 511 9.57 -16.94 21.88
CA ALA A 511 8.47 -16.48 22.74
C ALA A 511 8.90 -16.22 24.20
N ALA A 512 9.90 -16.93 24.73
CA ALA A 512 10.20 -16.94 26.17
C ALA A 512 11.49 -16.21 26.58
N ALA A 513 12.41 -15.93 25.65
CA ALA A 513 13.72 -15.34 25.95
C ALA A 513 14.03 -14.09 25.10
N ALA A 514 13.11 -13.12 25.17
CA ALA A 514 13.12 -11.91 24.34
C ALA A 514 14.42 -11.07 24.42
N PRO A 515 15.02 -10.79 25.60
CA PRO A 515 16.18 -9.90 25.67
C PRO A 515 17.47 -10.58 25.19
N ALA A 516 17.68 -11.84 25.55
CA ALA A 516 18.85 -12.61 25.13
C ALA A 516 18.85 -12.83 23.62
N TYR A 517 17.70 -13.17 23.05
CA TYR A 517 17.52 -13.25 21.60
C TYR A 517 17.83 -11.91 20.92
N ALA A 518 17.25 -10.80 21.40
CA ALA A 518 17.43 -9.47 20.82
C ALA A 518 18.89 -9.01 20.89
N THR A 519 19.57 -9.32 21.99
CA THR A 519 20.98 -9.02 22.20
C THR A 519 21.86 -9.79 21.22
N ALA A 520 21.64 -11.10 21.09
CA ALA A 520 22.37 -11.93 20.12
C ALA A 520 22.14 -11.45 18.68
N LEU A 521 20.90 -11.11 18.33
CA LEU A 521 20.58 -10.59 17.00
C LEU A 521 21.19 -9.20 16.76
N GLY A 522 21.23 -8.33 17.79
CA GLY A 522 21.90 -7.03 17.74
C GLY A 522 23.39 -7.18 17.46
N SER A 523 24.07 -8.05 18.21
CA SER A 523 25.48 -8.40 17.98
C SER A 523 25.70 -8.96 16.57
N ALA A 524 24.82 -9.85 16.10
CA ALA A 524 24.89 -10.40 14.74
C ALA A 524 24.79 -9.29 13.68
N LEU A 525 23.92 -8.28 13.88
CA LEU A 525 23.77 -7.14 12.97
C LEU A 525 25.00 -6.24 12.94
N GLU A 526 25.62 -5.97 14.09
CA GLU A 526 26.85 -5.17 14.18
C GLU A 526 28.02 -5.86 13.46
N LEU A 527 28.18 -7.17 13.69
CA LEU A 527 29.18 -8.00 13.02
C LEU A 527 28.94 -8.05 11.51
N TYR A 528 27.69 -8.27 11.09
CA TYR A 528 27.31 -8.28 9.68
C TYR A 528 27.55 -6.92 9.00
N THR A 529 27.28 -5.80 9.69
CA THR A 529 27.55 -4.45 9.18
C THR A 529 29.04 -4.23 8.98
N THR A 530 29.85 -4.67 9.94
CA THR A 530 31.32 -4.64 9.87
C THR A 530 31.84 -5.47 8.71
N LEU A 531 31.33 -6.70 8.54
CA LEU A 531 31.69 -7.55 7.40
C LEU A 531 31.32 -6.88 6.07
N CYS A 532 30.11 -6.33 5.98
CA CYS A 532 29.66 -5.62 4.78
C CYS A 532 30.54 -4.41 4.47
N SER A 533 30.89 -3.56 5.43
CA SER A 533 31.73 -2.38 5.16
C SER A 533 33.11 -2.74 4.63
N GLU A 534 33.68 -3.86 5.08
CA GLU A 534 35.01 -4.32 4.68
C GLU A 534 34.98 -5.07 3.33
N VAL A 535 33.89 -5.81 3.05
CA VAL A 535 33.72 -6.59 1.81
C VAL A 535 33.07 -5.77 0.68
N LYS A 536 32.41 -4.65 1.01
CA LYS A 536 31.66 -3.74 0.09
C LYS A 536 32.48 -3.22 -1.08
N ALA A 537 33.81 -3.28 -0.99
CA ALA A 537 34.66 -2.90 -2.10
C ALA A 537 34.44 -3.75 -3.37
N LYS A 538 33.89 -4.98 -3.31
CA LYS A 538 33.80 -5.83 -4.52
C LYS A 538 32.58 -6.74 -4.76
N ARG A 539 31.79 -7.26 -3.79
CA ARG A 539 31.00 -8.50 -4.08
C ARG A 539 29.67 -8.78 -3.36
N ILE A 540 29.18 -7.97 -2.42
CA ILE A 540 27.94 -8.29 -1.67
C ILE A 540 27.04 -7.06 -1.57
N THR A 541 25.73 -7.27 -1.75
CA THR A 541 24.69 -6.26 -1.49
C THR A 541 24.15 -6.48 -0.08
N ASP A 542 24.13 -5.43 0.76
CA ASP A 542 23.49 -5.51 2.06
C ASP A 542 21.97 -5.73 1.89
N THR A 543 21.46 -6.87 2.35
CA THR A 543 20.05 -7.25 2.24
C THR A 543 19.20 -6.93 3.48
N VAL A 544 19.86 -6.46 4.55
CA VAL A 544 19.21 -6.08 5.81
C VAL A 544 18.78 -4.62 5.73
N THR A 545 17.49 -4.37 5.91
CA THR A 545 16.92 -3.03 5.78
C THR A 545 17.09 -2.20 7.05
N ARG A 546 16.76 -0.90 6.98
CA ARG A 546 16.66 -0.04 8.15
C ARG A 546 15.59 -0.54 9.14
N ASP A 547 14.42 -0.93 8.63
CA ASP A 547 13.34 -1.57 9.43
C ASP A 547 13.84 -2.79 10.20
N ASP A 548 14.66 -3.64 9.56
CA ASP A 548 15.22 -4.83 10.21
C ASP A 548 16.04 -4.43 11.44
N ARG A 549 16.89 -3.40 11.32
CA ARG A 549 17.78 -2.92 12.39
C ARG A 549 17.00 -2.24 13.52
N GLU A 550 16.06 -1.36 13.18
CA GLU A 550 15.22 -0.66 14.16
C GLU A 550 14.35 -1.65 14.95
N ALA A 551 13.85 -2.70 14.32
CA ALA A 551 13.09 -3.76 15.00
C ALA A 551 13.93 -4.53 16.03
N VAL A 552 15.20 -4.83 15.72
CA VAL A 552 16.07 -5.51 16.70
C VAL A 552 16.36 -4.60 17.88
N GLU A 553 16.62 -3.32 17.63
CA GLU A 553 16.85 -2.34 18.69
C GLU A 553 15.62 -2.15 19.59
N ALA A 554 14.43 -2.00 18.99
CA ALA A 554 13.18 -1.90 19.74
C ALA A 554 12.92 -3.14 20.60
N ARG A 555 13.29 -4.34 20.13
CA ARG A 555 13.17 -5.58 20.92
C ARG A 555 14.22 -5.69 22.02
N ARG A 556 15.36 -5.00 21.90
CA ARG A 556 16.41 -4.96 22.93
C ARG A 556 16.03 -4.06 24.10
N THR A 557 15.27 -3.00 23.83
CA THR A 557 14.88 -1.98 24.82
C THR A 557 13.51 -2.24 25.47
N ALA A 558 12.65 -3.01 24.81
CA ALA A 558 11.38 -3.50 25.36
C ALA A 558 11.58 -4.74 26.24
#